data_AF-A0A7S3WEF2-F1
#
_entry.id   AF-A0A7S3WEF2-F1
#
_cell.length_a   1.000
_cell.length_b   1.000
_cell.length_c   1.000
_cell.angle_alpha   90.00
_cell.angle_beta   90.00
_cell.angle_gamma   90.00
#
_symmetry.space_group_name_H-M   'P 1'
#
loop_
_entity.id
_entity.type
_entity.pdbx_description
1 polymer ?
#
loop_
_entity_poly.entity_id
_entity_poly.type
_entity_poly.pdbx_seq_one_letter_code
_entity_poly.pdbx_strand_id
1 'polypeptide(L)'
;MPKMSGRERSQRQRRDPITHPGYECPVGRQYGKHSIWEPDARESSAAAAECPALACATCSGLRLTVASAAAGCFRMAVLSRPDIVSWSVTKLGHWDVRSPEQIFGRYALPASGALLDVGSNLGWFSWLFAQGGRRVYAVEAFPTNQRAYRTTLCLNPAWNGSVTLAATAVGGPDAAGPCVVSGSAGDNAGNGVLRCGRAEGCEAARAGGLACEPATLTTLDSLLERWGDPRFAVVKMDVEGDARARPAQGR
;
A
#
# COMPACT_ATOMS: atom_id res chain seq x y z
N MET A 1 -39.48 -5.49 48.34
CA MET A 1 -38.46 -5.59 47.27
C MET A 1 -39.11 -6.17 46.01
N PRO A 2 -39.26 -5.41 44.91
CA PRO A 2 -39.56 -5.99 43.61
C PRO A 2 -38.33 -5.96 42.70
N LYS A 3 -38.01 -7.12 42.10
CA LYS A 3 -37.08 -7.25 40.99
C LYS A 3 -37.83 -6.97 39.69
N MET A 4 -37.36 -6.01 38.89
CA MET A 4 -37.67 -5.96 37.46
C MET A 4 -36.37 -5.81 36.68
N SER A 5 -35.99 -6.89 36.00
CA SER A 5 -34.85 -6.94 35.09
C SER A 5 -35.29 -6.48 33.70
N GLY A 6 -34.88 -5.29 33.28
CA GLY A 6 -34.93 -4.85 31.89
C GLY A 6 -33.73 -5.41 31.12
N ARG A 7 -33.95 -6.37 30.24
CA ARG A 7 -32.97 -6.76 29.21
C ARG A 7 -33.29 -5.99 27.93
N GLU A 8 -32.59 -4.89 27.71
CA GLU A 8 -32.55 -4.24 26.40
C GLU A 8 -31.78 -5.12 25.41
N ARG A 9 -32.50 -5.70 24.43
CA ARG A 9 -31.87 -6.32 23.27
C ARG A 9 -31.43 -5.22 22.32
N SER A 10 -30.15 -4.90 22.35
CA SER A 10 -29.47 -4.13 21.30
C SER A 10 -29.68 -4.84 19.95
N GLN A 11 -30.53 -4.28 19.10
CA GLN A 11 -30.65 -4.67 17.71
C GLN A 11 -29.36 -4.25 16.98
N ARG A 12 -28.40 -5.16 16.88
CA ARG A 12 -27.30 -5.03 15.91
C ARG A 12 -27.90 -5.12 14.51
N GLN A 13 -28.12 -3.99 13.87
CA GLN A 13 -28.28 -3.92 12.41
C GLN A 13 -27.02 -4.52 11.78
N ARG A 14 -27.16 -5.71 11.20
CA ARG A 14 -26.17 -6.25 10.27
C ARG A 14 -26.23 -5.34 9.05
N ARG A 15 -25.19 -4.53 8.83
CA ARG A 15 -25.01 -3.89 7.54
C ARG A 15 -24.64 -4.99 6.55
N ASP A 16 -25.42 -5.11 5.49
CA ASP A 16 -25.08 -6.02 4.40
C ASP A 16 -23.68 -5.65 3.86
N PRO A 17 -22.84 -6.63 3.50
CA PRO A 17 -21.58 -6.35 2.84
C PRO A 17 -21.84 -5.46 1.63
N ILE A 18 -21.03 -4.42 1.45
CA ILE A 18 -21.01 -3.66 0.19
C ILE A 18 -20.49 -4.63 -0.88
N THR A 19 -21.41 -5.38 -1.49
CA THR A 19 -21.10 -6.20 -2.66
C THR A 19 -20.92 -5.22 -3.80
N HIS A 20 -19.70 -5.06 -4.31
CA HIS A 20 -19.46 -4.28 -5.52
C HIS A 20 -20.10 -5.03 -6.70
N PRO A 21 -21.17 -4.50 -7.33
CA PRO A 21 -21.74 -5.14 -8.50
C PRO A 21 -20.77 -4.97 -9.67
N GLY A 22 -20.39 -6.08 -10.32
CA GLY A 22 -19.89 -6.02 -11.71
C GLY A 22 -18.49 -6.57 -12.00
N TYR A 23 -17.74 -7.10 -11.04
CA TYR A 23 -16.51 -7.85 -11.35
C TYR A 23 -16.71 -9.33 -11.07
N GLU A 24 -16.94 -10.11 -12.14
CA GLU A 24 -16.68 -11.54 -12.06
C GLU A 24 -15.20 -11.71 -11.77
N CYS A 25 -14.89 -12.30 -10.62
CA CYS A 25 -13.52 -12.72 -10.34
C CYS A 25 -13.15 -13.73 -11.43
N PRO A 26 -12.16 -13.47 -12.29
CA PRO A 26 -11.68 -14.50 -13.20
C PRO A 26 -11.25 -15.67 -12.30
N VAL A 27 -11.94 -16.79 -12.43
CA VAL A 27 -11.71 -17.97 -11.60
C VAL A 27 -10.31 -18.45 -11.96
N GLY A 28 -9.31 -18.05 -11.16
CA GLY A 28 -7.95 -18.49 -11.36
C GLY A 28 -7.93 -20.00 -11.22
N ARG A 29 -7.74 -20.72 -12.33
CA ARG A 29 -7.32 -22.13 -12.26
C ARG A 29 -6.11 -22.17 -11.34
N GLN A 30 -6.14 -23.03 -10.31
CA GLN A 30 -4.94 -23.34 -9.53
C GLN A 30 -3.88 -23.85 -10.51
N TYR A 31 -2.91 -23.01 -10.85
CA TYR A 31 -1.76 -23.45 -11.64
C TYR A 31 -0.72 -24.03 -10.69
N GLY A 32 -0.38 -25.31 -10.94
CA GLY A 32 0.64 -26.05 -10.22
C GLY A 32 2.03 -25.43 -10.34
N LYS A 33 2.92 -25.92 -9.48
CA LYS A 33 4.26 -25.39 -9.19
C LYS A 33 5.15 -25.22 -10.45
N HIS A 34 5.96 -24.15 -10.40
CA HIS A 34 7.21 -23.85 -11.14
C HIS A 34 7.14 -23.24 -12.55
N SER A 35 7.64 -22.01 -12.66
CA SER A 35 8.80 -21.64 -13.51
C SER A 35 9.36 -20.29 -13.06
N ILE A 36 10.66 -20.24 -12.77
CA ILE A 36 11.43 -19.01 -12.47
C ILE A 36 11.45 -18.14 -13.73
N TRP A 37 11.24 -16.84 -13.56
CA TRP A 37 11.20 -15.85 -14.65
C TRP A 37 12.61 -15.51 -15.12
N GLU A 38 12.86 -15.55 -16.44
CA GLU A 38 14.06 -14.99 -17.08
C GLU A 38 13.72 -13.58 -17.64
N PRO A 39 14.54 -12.54 -17.37
CA PRO A 39 14.30 -11.19 -17.89
C PRO A 39 14.60 -11.09 -19.38
N ASP A 40 13.64 -10.62 -20.17
CA ASP A 40 13.96 -9.91 -21.42
C ASP A 40 14.47 -8.51 -21.07
N ALA A 41 15.78 -8.33 -21.21
CA ALA A 41 16.45 -7.06 -21.05
C ALA A 41 16.18 -6.17 -22.28
N ARG A 42 15.35 -5.12 -22.11
CA ARG A 42 15.49 -3.77 -22.70
C ARG A 42 14.19 -2.97 -22.54
N GLU A 43 14.05 -2.27 -21.42
CA GLU A 43 13.28 -1.02 -21.40
C GLU A 43 14.19 0.09 -20.88
N SER A 44 14.59 0.96 -21.80
CA SER A 44 15.42 2.13 -21.54
C SER A 44 14.65 3.16 -20.72
N SER A 45 15.37 3.83 -19.83
CA SER A 45 14.92 4.96 -19.01
C SER A 45 14.27 6.07 -19.84
N ALA A 46 12.95 6.04 -19.97
CA ALA A 46 12.17 7.21 -20.35
C ALA A 46 11.67 7.87 -19.06
N ALA A 47 11.86 9.18 -18.97
CA ALA A 47 11.45 10.02 -17.86
C ALA A 47 9.99 9.77 -17.45
N ALA A 48 9.70 9.94 -16.16
CA ALA A 48 8.38 9.79 -15.55
C ALA A 48 7.34 10.66 -16.26
N ALA A 49 6.66 10.10 -17.27
CA ALA A 49 5.52 10.75 -17.90
C ALA A 49 4.40 10.87 -16.87
N GLU A 50 3.93 12.11 -16.66
CA GLU A 50 2.79 12.40 -15.80
C GLU A 50 1.58 11.58 -16.24
N CYS A 51 0.87 10.99 -15.27
CA CYS A 51 -0.36 10.23 -15.54
C CYS A 51 -1.42 11.18 -16.12
N PRO A 52 -1.98 10.94 -17.31
CA PRO A 52 -3.04 11.79 -17.83
C PRO A 52 -4.27 11.69 -16.92
N ALA A 53 -4.68 12.83 -16.36
CA ALA A 53 -5.69 12.94 -15.31
C ALA A 53 -7.11 12.49 -15.71
N LEU A 54 -7.37 12.28 -17.01
CA LEU A 54 -8.72 12.23 -17.57
C LEU A 54 -9.31 10.85 -17.82
N ALA A 55 -8.56 9.75 -17.62
CA ALA A 55 -9.08 8.42 -18.00
C ALA A 55 -8.55 7.25 -17.17
N CYS A 56 -8.27 7.41 -15.86
CA CYS A 56 -7.67 6.37 -15.00
C CYS A 56 -6.63 5.51 -15.73
N ALA A 57 -5.84 6.14 -16.60
CA ALA A 57 -5.04 5.44 -17.59
C ALA A 57 -3.84 4.80 -16.89
N THR A 58 -3.33 3.72 -17.47
CA THR A 58 -2.05 3.15 -17.03
C THR A 58 -0.95 4.16 -17.24
N CYS A 59 -0.35 4.62 -16.14
CA CYS A 59 0.86 5.41 -16.21
C CYS A 59 2.03 4.53 -16.65
N SER A 60 3.05 5.13 -17.25
CA SER A 60 4.29 4.41 -17.60
C SER A 60 4.84 3.65 -16.39
N GLY A 61 5.27 2.42 -16.60
CA GLY A 61 5.78 1.52 -15.55
C GLY A 61 4.71 0.81 -14.71
N LEU A 62 3.42 1.02 -14.99
CA LEU A 62 2.30 0.33 -14.34
C LEU A 62 1.50 -0.53 -15.31
N ARG A 63 0.89 -1.59 -14.78
CA ARG A 63 -0.08 -2.43 -15.49
C ARG A 63 -1.30 -2.69 -14.61
N LEU A 64 -2.45 -2.92 -15.24
CA LEU A 64 -3.69 -3.21 -14.51
C LEU A 64 -3.86 -4.72 -14.35
N THR A 65 -4.41 -5.12 -13.21
CA THR A 65 -4.81 -6.49 -12.92
C THR A 65 -6.13 -6.50 -12.15
N VAL A 66 -6.74 -7.69 -12.01
CA VAL A 66 -7.85 -7.93 -11.09
C VAL A 66 -7.29 -8.62 -9.84
N ALA A 67 -7.47 -7.97 -8.70
CA ALA A 67 -7.20 -8.52 -7.39
C ALA A 67 -8.42 -9.28 -6.87
N SER A 68 -8.20 -10.34 -6.10
CA SER A 68 -9.20 -11.23 -5.52
C SER A 68 -9.05 -11.34 -4.01
N ALA A 69 -9.87 -10.56 -3.30
CA ALA A 69 -10.05 -10.65 -1.86
C ALA A 69 -11.23 -11.60 -1.52
N ALA A 70 -11.37 -11.94 -0.24
CA ALA A 70 -12.50 -12.72 0.26
C ALA A 70 -13.83 -11.98 0.11
N ALA A 71 -13.81 -10.64 0.19
CA ALA A 71 -14.98 -9.78 0.00
C ALA A 71 -15.35 -9.55 -1.47
N GLY A 72 -14.63 -10.16 -2.42
CA GLY A 72 -14.82 -10.00 -3.87
C GLY A 72 -13.58 -9.48 -4.58
N CYS A 73 -13.75 -9.06 -5.83
CA CYS A 73 -12.66 -8.58 -6.68
C CYS A 73 -12.65 -7.07 -6.90
N PHE A 74 -11.47 -6.53 -7.19
CA PHE A 74 -11.27 -5.12 -7.51
C PHE A 74 -10.14 -4.93 -8.52
N ARG A 75 -10.11 -3.79 -9.21
CA ARG A 75 -9.04 -3.48 -10.16
C ARG A 75 -7.85 -2.90 -9.42
N MET A 76 -6.65 -3.36 -9.70
CA MET A 76 -5.44 -2.88 -9.04
C MET A 76 -4.39 -2.52 -10.09
N ALA A 77 -3.76 -1.36 -9.92
CA ALA A 77 -2.53 -1.05 -10.65
C ALA A 77 -1.35 -1.65 -9.90
N VAL A 78 -0.50 -2.38 -10.62
CA VAL A 78 0.73 -2.99 -10.11
C VAL A 78 1.90 -2.60 -10.99
N LEU A 79 3.12 -2.91 -10.56
CA LEU A 79 4.31 -2.58 -11.34
C LEU A 79 4.41 -3.46 -12.59
N SER A 80 4.84 -2.87 -13.70
CA SER A 80 5.12 -3.61 -14.95
C SER A 80 6.46 -4.36 -14.92
N ARG A 81 7.35 -3.96 -14.02
CA ARG A 81 8.68 -4.55 -13.84
C ARG A 81 8.67 -5.68 -12.80
N PRO A 82 9.75 -6.48 -12.70
CA PRO A 82 9.87 -7.56 -11.72
C PRO A 82 9.67 -7.06 -10.30
N ASP A 83 8.63 -7.56 -9.65
CA ASP A 83 8.22 -7.19 -8.31
C ASP A 83 7.34 -8.30 -7.75
N ILE A 84 7.71 -8.86 -6.60
CA ILE A 84 7.09 -10.05 -6.03
C ILE A 84 5.62 -9.81 -5.68
N VAL A 85 5.29 -8.61 -5.19
CA VAL A 85 3.91 -8.22 -4.89
C VAL A 85 3.11 -8.14 -6.19
N SER A 86 3.64 -7.44 -7.21
CA SER A 86 3.01 -7.32 -8.52
C SER A 86 2.80 -8.67 -9.20
N TRP A 87 3.78 -9.58 -9.10
CA TRP A 87 3.69 -10.95 -9.60
C TRP A 87 2.59 -11.71 -8.87
N SER A 88 2.60 -11.70 -7.53
CA SER A 88 1.64 -12.43 -6.70
C SER A 88 0.21 -11.97 -6.98
N VAL A 89 -0.05 -10.66 -6.98
CA VAL A 89 -1.38 -10.12 -7.25
C VAL A 89 -1.84 -10.47 -8.67
N THR A 90 -0.95 -10.53 -9.64
CA THR A 90 -1.32 -10.85 -11.03
C THR A 90 -1.56 -12.33 -11.26
N LYS A 91 -0.73 -13.19 -10.66
CA LYS A 91 -0.77 -14.64 -10.90
C LYS A 91 -1.74 -15.34 -9.95
N LEU A 92 -1.79 -14.91 -8.71
CA LEU A 92 -2.57 -15.52 -7.65
C LEU A 92 -3.82 -14.70 -7.28
N GLY A 93 -3.93 -13.47 -7.79
CA GLY A 93 -4.99 -12.55 -7.42
C GLY A 93 -4.78 -11.86 -6.07
N HIS A 94 -3.73 -12.18 -5.31
CA HIS A 94 -3.53 -11.62 -3.97
C HIS A 94 -2.07 -11.56 -3.54
N TRP A 95 -1.80 -10.82 -2.47
CA TRP A 95 -0.53 -10.80 -1.76
C TRP A 95 -0.74 -11.24 -0.31
N ASP A 96 -0.02 -12.26 0.15
CA ASP A 96 -0.02 -12.74 1.56
C ASP A 96 -1.37 -13.30 2.06
N VAL A 97 -2.36 -12.42 2.30
CA VAL A 97 -3.70 -12.75 2.82
C VAL A 97 -4.80 -12.26 1.86
N ARG A 98 -5.98 -12.87 1.91
CA ARG A 98 -7.16 -12.50 1.11
C ARG A 98 -8.23 -11.75 1.92
N SER A 99 -8.12 -11.69 3.24
CA SER A 99 -9.05 -10.91 4.06
C SER A 99 -8.36 -10.34 5.30
N PRO A 100 -8.86 -9.22 5.86
CA PRO A 100 -8.36 -8.69 7.12
C PRO A 100 -8.40 -9.73 8.26
N GLU A 101 -9.42 -10.59 8.31
CA GLU A 101 -9.59 -11.61 9.34
C GLU A 101 -8.43 -12.60 9.38
N GLN A 102 -7.81 -12.90 8.23
CA GLN A 102 -6.65 -13.80 8.18
C GLN A 102 -5.41 -13.22 8.88
N ILE A 103 -5.28 -11.89 8.96
CA ILE A 103 -4.20 -11.20 9.69
C ILE A 103 -4.35 -11.41 11.19
N PHE A 104 -5.59 -11.38 11.69
CA PHE A 104 -5.88 -11.50 13.12
C PHE A 104 -5.96 -12.95 13.59
N GLY A 105 -6.08 -13.91 12.66
CA GLY A 105 -6.16 -15.33 12.96
C GLY A 105 -7.32 -15.65 13.91
N ARG A 106 -7.00 -15.95 15.18
CA ARG A 106 -8.00 -16.24 16.22
C ARG A 106 -8.65 -14.99 16.85
N TYR A 107 -8.08 -13.81 16.64
CA TYR A 107 -8.61 -12.56 17.18
C TYR A 107 -9.68 -12.00 16.24
N ALA A 108 -10.73 -11.43 16.81
CA ALA A 108 -11.75 -10.76 16.02
C ALA A 108 -11.23 -9.39 15.57
N LEU A 109 -11.38 -9.09 14.28
CA LEU A 109 -11.19 -7.74 13.76
C LEU A 109 -12.15 -6.78 14.51
N PRO A 110 -11.67 -5.65 15.06
CA PRO A 110 -12.54 -4.73 15.78
C PRO A 110 -13.70 -4.23 14.91
N ALA A 111 -14.91 -4.18 15.44
CA ALA A 111 -16.13 -3.88 14.66
C ALA A 111 -16.14 -2.49 14.00
N SER A 112 -15.35 -1.55 14.50
CA SER A 112 -15.23 -0.18 13.99
C SER A 112 -13.78 0.31 14.12
N GLY A 113 -13.49 1.48 13.55
CA GLY A 113 -12.17 2.10 13.51
C GLY A 113 -11.46 1.95 12.17
N ALA A 114 -10.52 2.85 11.93
CA ALA A 114 -9.74 2.94 10.70
C ALA A 114 -8.52 2.02 10.71
N LEU A 115 -7.98 1.75 9.52
CA LEU A 115 -6.64 1.21 9.32
C LEU A 115 -5.63 2.36 9.17
N LEU A 116 -4.50 2.26 9.87
CA LEU A 116 -3.26 2.96 9.53
C LEU A 116 -2.32 1.97 8.85
N ASP A 117 -1.92 2.24 7.60
CA ASP A 117 -1.03 1.41 6.79
C ASP A 117 0.25 2.19 6.46
N VAL A 118 1.30 2.00 7.26
CA VAL A 118 2.59 2.68 7.09
C VAL A 118 3.52 1.81 6.24
N GLY A 119 4.07 2.40 5.17
CA GLY A 119 4.80 1.66 4.14
C GLY A 119 3.83 0.81 3.33
N SER A 120 2.77 1.44 2.82
CA SER A 120 1.65 0.73 2.20
C SER A 120 1.99 0.01 0.89
N ASN A 121 3.16 0.29 0.29
CA ASN A 121 3.63 -0.28 -0.96
C ASN A 121 2.55 -0.09 -2.05
N LEU A 122 2.15 -1.15 -2.78
CA LEU A 122 1.06 -1.09 -3.75
C LEU A 122 -0.35 -1.01 -3.12
N GLY A 123 -0.45 -1.04 -1.79
CA GLY A 123 -1.68 -0.82 -1.04
C GLY A 123 -2.50 -2.08 -0.77
N TRP A 124 -1.95 -3.30 -0.91
CA TRP A 124 -2.74 -4.54 -0.77
C TRP A 124 -3.60 -4.58 0.51
N PHE A 125 -3.00 -4.34 1.67
CA PHE A 125 -3.72 -4.30 2.95
C PHE A 125 -4.72 -3.14 3.00
N SER A 126 -4.33 -1.96 2.53
CA SER A 126 -5.24 -0.82 2.36
C SER A 126 -6.50 -1.18 1.57
N TRP A 127 -6.38 -1.91 0.46
CA TRP A 127 -7.51 -2.30 -0.37
C TRP A 127 -8.42 -3.34 0.30
N LEU A 128 -7.85 -4.32 1.01
CA LEU A 128 -8.65 -5.28 1.79
C LEU A 128 -9.55 -4.59 2.81
N PHE A 129 -9.03 -3.56 3.49
CA PHE A 129 -9.80 -2.80 4.48
C PHE A 129 -10.81 -1.84 3.84
N ALA A 130 -10.43 -1.17 2.74
CA ALA A 130 -11.32 -0.28 2.00
C ALA A 130 -12.52 -1.02 1.41
N GLN A 131 -12.31 -2.22 0.85
CA GLN A 131 -13.37 -3.09 0.34
C GLN A 131 -14.31 -3.57 1.47
N GLY A 132 -13.78 -3.75 2.68
CA GLY A 132 -14.58 -4.00 3.88
C GLY A 132 -15.32 -2.76 4.41
N GLY A 133 -15.32 -1.65 3.69
CA GLY A 133 -16.01 -0.40 4.06
C GLY A 133 -15.32 0.40 5.17
N ARG A 134 -14.05 0.12 5.47
CA ARG A 134 -13.30 0.85 6.50
C ARG A 134 -12.60 2.07 5.92
N ARG A 135 -12.38 3.06 6.78
CA ARG A 135 -11.45 4.16 6.46
C ARG A 135 -10.01 3.66 6.54
N VAL A 136 -9.19 4.14 5.63
CA VAL A 136 -7.78 3.81 5.52
C VAL A 136 -6.97 5.08 5.42
N TYR A 137 -5.92 5.15 6.24
CA TYR A 137 -4.89 6.17 6.18
C TYR A 137 -3.58 5.47 5.84
N ALA A 138 -3.12 5.64 4.61
CA ALA A 138 -1.94 4.99 4.09
C ALA A 138 -0.79 5.99 3.99
N VAL A 139 0.43 5.50 4.23
CA VAL A 139 1.66 6.26 4.07
C VAL A 139 2.57 5.50 3.10
N GLU A 140 3.00 6.15 2.03
CA GLU A 140 3.89 5.55 1.03
C GLU A 140 4.91 6.56 0.53
N ALA A 141 6.19 6.23 0.69
CA ALA A 141 7.28 7.11 0.32
C ALA A 141 7.67 6.98 -1.16
N PHE A 142 7.50 5.79 -1.77
CA PHE A 142 8.06 5.51 -3.08
C PHE A 142 7.15 6.00 -4.22
N PRO A 143 7.57 6.96 -5.07
CA PRO A 143 6.66 7.60 -6.02
C PRO A 143 6.00 6.66 -7.03
N THR A 144 6.68 5.60 -7.45
CA THR A 144 6.08 4.59 -8.33
C THR A 144 4.92 3.85 -7.66
N ASN A 145 5.07 3.50 -6.39
CA ASN A 145 3.99 2.89 -5.59
C ASN A 145 2.85 3.87 -5.38
N GLN A 146 3.14 5.15 -5.11
CA GLN A 146 2.12 6.18 -5.00
C GLN A 146 1.32 6.36 -6.30
N ARG A 147 1.96 6.27 -7.48
CA ARG A 147 1.27 6.27 -8.77
C ARG A 147 0.33 5.07 -8.88
N ALA A 148 0.81 3.86 -8.56
CA ALA A 148 -0.02 2.65 -8.53
C ALA A 148 -1.22 2.79 -7.57
N TYR A 149 -0.99 3.39 -6.41
CA TYR A 149 -2.00 3.64 -5.39
C TYR A 149 -3.09 4.58 -5.90
N ARG A 150 -2.71 5.72 -6.51
CA ARG A 150 -3.65 6.70 -7.10
C ARG A 150 -4.40 6.13 -8.30
N THR A 151 -3.73 5.37 -9.18
CA THR A 151 -4.39 4.68 -10.29
C THR A 151 -5.40 3.67 -9.77
N THR A 152 -5.07 2.93 -8.72
CA THR A 152 -6.01 1.98 -8.08
C THR A 152 -7.24 2.69 -7.50
N LEU A 153 -7.07 3.85 -6.84
CA LEU A 153 -8.21 4.65 -6.38
C LEU A 153 -9.08 5.14 -7.54
N CYS A 154 -8.47 5.61 -8.63
CA CYS A 154 -9.19 6.05 -9.82
C CYS A 154 -10.07 4.92 -10.40
N LEU A 155 -9.53 3.69 -10.45
CA LEU A 155 -10.23 2.52 -10.97
C LEU A 155 -11.37 2.02 -10.05
N ASN A 156 -11.39 2.43 -8.78
CA ASN A 156 -12.37 2.00 -7.78
C ASN A 156 -12.98 3.23 -7.09
N PRO A 157 -13.79 4.03 -7.80
CA PRO A 157 -14.28 5.31 -7.30
C PRO A 157 -15.14 5.20 -6.03
N ALA A 158 -15.68 4.02 -5.71
CA ALA A 158 -16.39 3.75 -4.47
C ALA A 158 -15.53 3.91 -3.20
N TRP A 159 -14.20 3.95 -3.34
CA TRP A 159 -13.27 4.17 -2.23
C TRP A 159 -12.80 5.63 -2.13
N ASN A 160 -13.27 6.49 -3.03
CA ASN A 160 -13.00 7.92 -2.92
C ASN A 160 -13.61 8.44 -1.61
N GLY A 161 -12.75 9.03 -0.77
CA GLY A 161 -13.14 9.56 0.55
C GLY A 161 -13.07 8.54 1.69
N SER A 162 -12.90 7.24 1.44
CA SER A 162 -12.58 6.25 2.49
C SER A 162 -11.08 6.00 2.63
N VAL A 163 -10.29 6.29 1.59
CA VAL A 163 -8.84 6.09 1.60
C VAL A 163 -8.11 7.41 1.45
N THR A 164 -7.21 7.70 2.40
CA THR A 164 -6.32 8.86 2.39
C THR A 164 -4.88 8.39 2.23
N LEU A 165 -4.16 8.90 1.24
CA LEU A 165 -2.74 8.61 1.02
C LEU A 165 -1.86 9.81 1.41
N ALA A 166 -0.93 9.61 2.34
CA ALA A 166 0.19 10.51 2.57
C ALA A 166 1.40 10.07 1.74
N ALA A 167 1.76 10.88 0.74
CA ALA A 167 2.91 10.68 -0.14
C ALA A 167 4.21 11.14 0.52
N THR A 168 4.64 10.42 1.54
CA THR A 168 5.77 10.79 2.40
C THR A 168 6.34 9.57 3.10
N ALA A 169 7.56 9.67 3.62
CA ALA A 169 8.12 8.72 4.58
C ALA A 169 7.80 9.16 6.01
N VAL A 170 7.76 8.20 6.94
CA VAL A 170 7.71 8.47 8.38
C VAL A 170 9.11 8.31 8.97
N GLY A 171 9.55 9.31 9.72
CA GLY A 171 10.81 9.31 10.46
C GLY A 171 10.63 9.72 11.91
N GLY A 172 11.70 9.53 12.70
CA GLY A 172 11.77 10.08 14.05
C GLY A 172 11.96 11.61 14.03
N PRO A 173 11.74 12.30 15.17
CA PRO A 173 11.88 13.76 15.27
C PRO A 173 13.30 14.24 14.96
N ASP A 174 14.32 13.41 15.18
CA ASP A 174 15.73 13.71 14.92
C ASP A 174 16.17 13.41 13.48
N ALA A 175 15.23 13.01 12.62
CA ALA A 175 15.54 12.74 11.24
C ALA A 175 15.82 14.05 10.50
N ALA A 176 17.09 14.25 10.13
CA ALA A 176 17.57 15.48 9.52
C ALA A 176 18.26 15.22 8.17
N GLY A 177 18.18 16.22 7.30
CA GLY A 177 18.82 16.23 5.99
C GLY A 177 17.93 15.70 4.86
N PRO A 178 18.41 15.79 3.60
CA PRO A 178 17.70 15.26 2.46
C PRO A 178 17.58 13.73 2.56
N CYS A 179 16.41 13.22 2.21
CA CYS A 179 16.16 11.78 2.11
C CYS A 179 15.90 11.40 0.65
N VAL A 180 16.30 10.19 0.30
CA VAL A 180 15.95 9.55 -0.96
C VAL A 180 15.31 8.20 -0.67
N VAL A 181 14.42 7.78 -1.57
CA VAL A 181 13.87 6.44 -1.60
C VAL A 181 14.30 5.78 -2.89
N SER A 182 14.84 4.56 -2.80
CA SER A 182 15.23 3.77 -3.95
C SER A 182 14.55 2.41 -3.94
N GLY A 183 14.24 1.87 -5.12
CA GLY A 183 13.81 0.48 -5.22
C GLY A 183 14.91 -0.50 -4.76
N SER A 184 14.52 -1.74 -4.50
CA SER A 184 15.46 -2.83 -4.22
C SER A 184 15.85 -3.57 -5.50
N ALA A 185 17.04 -4.19 -5.51
CA ALA A 185 17.49 -5.02 -6.62
C ALA A 185 16.71 -6.34 -6.72
N GLY A 186 16.78 -7.00 -7.88
CA GLY A 186 16.15 -8.30 -8.12
C GLY A 186 14.65 -8.21 -8.41
N ASP A 187 13.90 -9.16 -7.87
CA ASP A 187 12.45 -9.33 -8.05
C ASP A 187 11.61 -8.57 -7.00
N ASN A 188 12.19 -7.60 -6.30
CA ASN A 188 11.52 -6.81 -5.27
C ASN A 188 11.57 -5.31 -5.57
N ALA A 189 11.37 -4.96 -6.84
CA ALA A 189 11.65 -3.60 -7.30
C ALA A 189 10.67 -2.56 -6.72
N GLY A 190 9.49 -2.96 -6.24
CA GLY A 190 8.55 -2.08 -5.52
C GLY A 190 8.93 -1.80 -4.07
N ASN A 191 9.92 -2.52 -3.52
CA ASN A 191 10.37 -2.32 -2.15
C ASN A 191 11.26 -1.08 -2.04
N GLY A 192 10.63 0.03 -1.65
CA GLY A 192 11.29 1.32 -1.46
C GLY A 192 12.08 1.36 -0.16
N VAL A 193 13.40 1.55 -0.26
CA VAL A 193 14.32 1.67 0.87
C VAL A 193 14.67 3.14 1.08
N LEU A 194 14.34 3.67 2.26
CA LEU A 194 14.64 5.05 2.63
C LEU A 194 16.10 5.21 3.08
N ARG A 195 16.75 6.30 2.65
CA ARG A 195 18.08 6.70 3.10
C ARG A 195 18.10 8.20 3.37
N CYS A 196 18.49 8.60 4.58
CA CYS A 196 18.57 9.99 5.01
C CYS A 196 19.98 10.34 5.50
N GLY A 197 20.36 11.62 5.42
CA GLY A 197 21.57 12.15 6.06
C GLY A 197 22.91 11.75 5.42
N ARG A 198 22.90 10.99 4.32
CA ARG A 198 24.11 10.73 3.52
C ARG A 198 24.08 11.58 2.26
N ALA A 199 25.26 12.10 1.87
CA ALA A 199 25.46 12.67 0.53
C ALA A 199 25.41 11.60 -0.58
N GLU A 200 25.25 10.32 -0.22
CA GLU A 200 24.96 9.22 -1.14
C GLU A 200 23.59 9.45 -1.77
N GLY A 201 23.60 10.24 -2.85
CA GLY A 201 22.45 10.48 -3.68
C GLY A 201 22.03 9.22 -4.44
N CYS A 202 21.13 9.43 -5.39
CA CYS A 202 20.59 8.36 -6.21
C CYS A 202 21.58 7.69 -7.18
N GLU A 203 22.86 8.05 -7.16
CA GLU A 203 23.86 7.57 -8.12
C GLU A 203 24.06 6.05 -8.06
N ALA A 204 24.33 5.50 -6.88
CA ALA A 204 24.54 4.05 -6.74
C ALA A 204 23.29 3.25 -7.12
N ALA A 205 22.11 3.74 -6.74
CA ALA A 205 20.84 3.12 -7.12
C ALA A 205 20.66 3.14 -8.65
N ARG A 206 20.90 4.29 -9.30
CA ARG A 206 20.77 4.44 -10.76
C ARG A 206 21.83 3.66 -11.53
N ALA A 207 23.05 3.57 -11.01
CA ALA A 207 24.10 2.72 -11.58
C ALA A 207 23.70 1.24 -11.58
N GLY A 208 22.93 0.80 -10.58
CA GLY A 208 22.29 -0.52 -10.53
C GLY A 208 20.96 -0.62 -11.29
N GLY A 209 20.58 0.39 -12.08
CA GLY A 209 19.30 0.42 -12.82
C GLY A 209 18.06 0.58 -11.93
N LEU A 210 18.23 0.98 -10.66
CA LEU A 210 17.14 1.14 -9.71
C LEU A 210 16.58 2.56 -9.77
N ALA A 211 15.25 2.65 -9.69
CA ALA A 211 14.58 3.93 -9.50
C ALA A 211 15.00 4.52 -8.15
N CYS A 212 15.29 5.81 -8.13
CA CYS A 212 15.61 6.55 -6.93
C CYS A 212 15.15 8.00 -7.07
N GLU A 213 14.43 8.48 -6.07
CA GLU A 213 13.77 9.77 -6.07
C GLU A 213 13.89 10.42 -4.68
N PRO A 214 13.89 11.77 -4.58
CA PRO A 214 13.79 12.46 -3.30
C PRO A 214 12.52 12.03 -2.55
N ALA A 215 12.66 11.80 -1.25
CA ALA A 215 11.55 11.48 -0.37
C ALA A 215 11.30 12.66 0.58
N THR A 216 10.04 13.06 0.72
CA THR A 216 9.64 13.94 1.82
C THR A 216 9.58 13.12 3.10
N LEU A 217 9.88 13.74 4.23
CA LEU A 217 9.84 13.10 5.54
C LEU A 217 8.92 13.87 6.47
N THR A 218 8.17 13.15 7.30
CA THR A 218 7.36 13.70 8.38
C THR A 218 7.36 12.74 9.57
N THR A 219 6.82 13.16 10.71
CA THR A 219 6.60 12.26 11.85
C THR A 219 5.20 11.65 11.77
N LEU A 220 5.01 10.52 12.44
CA LEU A 220 3.68 9.93 12.54
C LEU A 220 2.72 10.90 13.26
N ASP A 221 3.15 11.52 14.35
CA ASP A 221 2.36 12.47 15.13
C ASP A 221 1.85 13.64 14.27
N SER A 222 2.69 14.21 13.40
CA SER A 222 2.25 15.29 12.49
C SER A 222 1.23 14.82 11.45
N LEU A 223 1.28 13.55 11.02
CA LEU A 223 0.24 12.98 10.17
C LEU A 223 -1.06 12.75 10.94
N LEU A 224 -0.98 12.23 12.16
CA LEU A 224 -2.14 12.01 13.02
C LEU A 224 -2.87 13.33 13.32
N GLU A 225 -2.13 14.38 13.66
CA GLU A 225 -2.67 15.73 13.86
C GLU A 225 -3.35 16.26 12.59
N ARG A 226 -2.66 16.16 11.43
CA ARG A 226 -3.21 16.59 10.14
C ARG A 226 -4.50 15.86 9.77
N TRP A 227 -4.64 14.59 10.13
CA TRP A 227 -5.82 13.79 9.87
C TRP A 227 -6.94 13.96 10.91
N GLY A 228 -6.73 14.80 11.93
CA GLY A 228 -7.69 15.04 13.00
C GLY A 228 -7.83 13.86 13.97
N ASP A 229 -6.73 13.17 14.25
CA ASP A 229 -6.60 12.05 15.20
C ASP A 229 -7.72 10.98 15.08
N PRO A 230 -7.83 10.32 13.91
CA PRO A 230 -8.88 9.34 13.70
C PRO A 230 -8.69 8.12 14.60
N ARG A 231 -9.80 7.53 15.04
CA ARG A 231 -9.75 6.31 15.85
C ARG A 231 -9.27 5.12 15.02
N PHE A 232 -8.01 4.75 15.16
CA PHE A 232 -7.45 3.55 14.55
C PHE A 232 -7.82 2.31 15.37
N ALA A 233 -8.25 1.27 14.66
CA ALA A 233 -8.45 -0.06 15.23
C ALA A 233 -7.32 -1.01 14.86
N VAL A 234 -6.61 -0.72 13.77
CA VAL A 234 -5.54 -1.55 13.23
C VAL A 234 -4.42 -0.64 12.76
N VAL A 235 -3.19 -1.01 13.10
CA VAL A 235 -1.97 -0.41 12.56
C VAL A 235 -1.17 -1.53 11.92
N LYS A 236 -0.82 -1.36 10.64
CA LYS A 236 0.19 -2.15 9.96
C LYS A 236 1.36 -1.23 9.65
N MET A 237 2.57 -1.69 9.93
CA MET A 237 3.81 -0.96 9.68
C MET A 237 4.81 -1.92 9.07
N ASP A 238 5.23 -1.61 7.85
CA ASP A 238 6.23 -2.37 7.10
C ASP A 238 7.04 -1.35 6.29
N VAL A 239 8.10 -0.84 6.92
CA VAL A 239 8.93 0.25 6.40
C VAL A 239 10.37 -0.19 6.32
N GLU A 240 11.05 0.23 5.27
CA GLU A 240 12.43 -0.15 5.01
C GLU A 240 13.38 1.05 5.06
N GLY A 241 14.56 0.83 5.64
CA GLY A 241 15.61 1.83 5.74
C GLY A 241 15.71 2.51 7.11
N ASP A 242 16.68 3.42 7.24
CA ASP A 242 16.96 4.15 8.48
C ASP A 242 16.75 5.64 8.23
N ALA A 243 15.76 6.20 8.91
CA ALA A 243 15.48 7.64 8.90
C ALA A 243 16.39 8.41 9.86
N ARG A 244 17.21 7.74 10.69
CA ARG A 244 18.15 8.43 11.58
C ARG A 244 19.29 9.02 10.77
N ALA A 245 19.50 10.33 10.92
CA ALA A 245 20.79 10.91 10.60
C ALA A 245 21.82 10.21 11.49
N ARG A 246 22.68 9.36 10.92
CA ARG A 246 23.86 8.95 11.68
C ARG A 246 24.68 10.22 11.91
N PRO A 247 24.98 10.60 13.16
CA PRO A 247 25.92 11.69 13.39
C PRO A 247 27.18 11.38 12.58
N ALA A 248 27.69 12.38 11.87
CA ALA A 248 28.92 12.23 11.12
C ALA A 248 29.96 11.63 12.08
N GLN A 249 30.36 10.38 11.83
CA GLN A 249 31.47 9.79 12.57
C GLN A 249 32.67 10.68 12.24
N GLY A 250 33.14 11.43 13.25
CA GLY A 250 34.25 12.35 13.11
C GLY A 250 35.41 11.65 12.43
N ARG A 251 35.88 12.23 11.33
CA ARG A 251 37.16 11.86 10.70
C ARG A 251 38.30 12.52 11.48
#